data_AF-R9MPQ6-F1
#
_entry.id   AF-R9MPQ6-F1
#
_cell.length_a   1.000
_cell.length_b   1.000
_cell.length_c   1.000
_cell.angle_alpha   90.00
_cell.angle_beta   90.00
_cell.angle_gamma   90.00
#
_symmetry.space_group_name_H-M   'P 1'
#
loop_
_entity.id
_entity.type
_entity.pdbx_description
1 polymer ?
#
loop_
_entity_poly.entity_id
_entity_poly.type
_entity_poly.pdbx_seq_one_letter_code
_entity_poly.pdbx_strand_id
1 'polypeptide(L)'
;MARKTKRAAVKQTIPKTLADTIPYISVFENGIIEVSPGLFSRSYKLPEVNFKTVNDEAQMVLAEKYSQFLGSFDAGMSAEISLYNKTVDVNEFQSKVFLKMRDDNLNVYRDEYNDMLLEKMSGAKNNIETIKLMTVSLRAKSIREASEKFAQLDRQVTDGMVEITRHDAPPMTIYERLELLNSIYNQDSTVPLCRERTAGGKKVQSFTLENCVAQGITTKDVIAPSGFLFRSRDFEMGGTVARSYYVSNYPTWLKGTVLTDFTAMPANILVSVYFNTVEQGEAVRLVKRQGTNIASKIVSNQKKAAREGYAAEYISPDIQTARDEADELMAGLTKDNERLFLTNFVITLFANDMDQLKTYEEQMKLIANKNLLTVKPVGMQQENAFNTSLPLGNPQLCIERLMSSNSICSLIPFDVKELRQDSGMYYGLNAASKNMIRYNRMSDVNCNGCILGMPGAGKSFAAKREMINVLLNTDNEVYVIDPEREVRQEVA
;
A
#
# COMPACT_ATOMS: atom_id res chain seq x y z
N MET A 1 5.02 21.46 -34.55
CA MET A 1 5.43 20.06 -34.78
C MET A 1 5.90 19.46 -33.47
N ALA A 2 5.10 18.58 -32.87
CA ALA A 2 5.42 17.94 -31.59
C ALA A 2 6.51 16.89 -31.77
N ARG A 3 7.63 17.02 -31.07
CA ARG A 3 8.59 15.93 -30.90
C ARG A 3 7.94 14.93 -29.95
N LYS A 4 7.07 14.07 -30.49
CA LYS A 4 6.61 12.85 -29.82
C LYS A 4 7.89 12.10 -29.44
N THR A 5 8.30 12.14 -28.19
CA THR A 5 9.09 11.06 -27.61
C THR A 5 8.22 9.83 -27.81
N LYS A 6 8.49 9.05 -28.86
CA LYS A 6 7.83 7.77 -29.09
C LYS A 6 8.06 6.98 -27.80
N ARG A 7 7.06 6.88 -26.91
CA ARG A 7 6.97 5.73 -26.02
C ARG A 7 7.10 4.55 -26.97
N ALA A 8 8.24 3.85 -26.94
CA ALA A 8 8.46 2.70 -27.78
C ALA A 8 7.26 1.79 -27.55
N ALA A 9 6.50 1.50 -28.59
CA ALA A 9 5.38 0.57 -28.48
C ALA A 9 5.99 -0.73 -27.98
N VAL A 10 5.75 -1.06 -26.71
CA VAL A 10 6.10 -2.36 -26.15
C VAL A 10 5.32 -3.33 -27.02
N LYS A 11 6.02 -4.13 -27.83
CA LYS A 11 5.38 -5.22 -28.58
C LYS A 11 4.71 -6.09 -27.52
N GLN A 12 3.39 -6.03 -27.42
CA GLN A 12 2.63 -6.93 -26.55
C GLN A 12 2.79 -8.33 -27.13
N THR A 13 3.66 -9.11 -26.53
CA THR A 13 3.79 -10.55 -26.79
C THR A 13 2.68 -11.25 -26.04
N ILE A 14 1.88 -12.05 -26.74
CA ILE A 14 0.88 -12.90 -26.09
C ILE A 14 1.65 -13.91 -25.22
N PRO A 15 1.42 -13.94 -23.90
CA PRO A 15 2.04 -14.91 -22.99
C PRO A 15 1.80 -16.33 -23.48
N LYS A 16 2.85 -17.16 -23.51
CA LYS A 16 2.74 -18.58 -23.89
C LYS A 16 2.86 -19.51 -22.69
N THR A 17 3.47 -19.02 -21.62
CA THR A 17 3.70 -19.73 -20.36
C THR A 17 3.22 -18.88 -19.18
N LEU A 18 3.02 -19.51 -18.01
CA LEU A 18 2.69 -18.79 -16.78
C LEU A 18 3.77 -17.77 -16.41
N ALA A 19 5.04 -18.11 -16.64
CA ALA A 19 6.17 -17.23 -16.42
C ALA A 19 6.12 -15.96 -17.30
N ASP A 20 5.57 -16.03 -18.52
CA ASP A 20 5.43 -14.87 -19.39
C ASP A 20 4.43 -13.84 -18.86
N THR A 21 3.40 -14.27 -18.10
CA THR A 21 2.41 -13.38 -17.47
C THR A 21 3.02 -12.58 -16.31
N ILE A 22 4.02 -13.13 -15.62
CA ILE A 22 4.69 -12.44 -14.51
C ILE A 22 5.57 -11.30 -15.06
N PRO A 23 5.30 -10.02 -14.75
CA PRO A 23 5.77 -8.88 -15.55
C PRO A 23 7.15 -8.36 -15.11
N TYR A 24 8.13 -9.26 -15.01
CA TYR A 24 9.55 -8.92 -14.91
C TYR A 24 10.43 -9.78 -15.81
N ILE A 25 11.71 -9.42 -15.98
CA ILE A 25 12.69 -10.14 -16.80
C ILE A 25 13.71 -10.84 -15.90
N SER A 26 14.37 -10.07 -15.03
CA SER A 26 15.50 -10.53 -14.24
C SER A 26 15.41 -10.00 -12.82
N VAL A 27 15.93 -10.78 -11.88
CA VAL A 27 16.07 -10.38 -10.47
C VAL A 27 17.55 -10.36 -10.09
N PHE A 28 17.92 -9.48 -9.17
CA PHE A 28 19.31 -9.31 -8.74
C PHE A 28 19.41 -9.35 -7.22
N GLU A 29 20.51 -9.90 -6.70
CA GLU A 29 20.75 -10.08 -5.25
C GLU A 29 20.64 -8.79 -4.44
N ASN A 30 21.01 -7.66 -5.04
CA ASN A 30 20.93 -6.35 -4.41
C ASN A 30 19.50 -5.81 -4.25
N GLY A 31 18.47 -6.61 -4.54
CA GLY A 31 17.06 -6.24 -4.41
C GLY A 31 16.46 -5.54 -5.62
N ILE A 32 17.23 -5.32 -6.70
CA ILE A 32 16.72 -4.73 -7.95
C ILE A 32 16.01 -5.79 -8.79
N ILE A 33 14.95 -5.39 -9.49
CA ILE A 33 14.26 -6.21 -10.50
C ILE A 33 14.26 -5.44 -11.82
N GLU A 34 14.69 -6.07 -12.91
CA GLU A 34 14.46 -5.53 -14.26
C GLU A 34 13.07 -5.96 -14.71
N VAL A 35 12.16 -5.00 -14.88
CA VAL A 35 10.74 -5.28 -15.16
C VAL A 35 10.39 -5.27 -16.65
N SER A 36 11.16 -4.51 -17.43
CA SER A 36 11.15 -4.52 -18.89
C SER A 36 12.54 -4.11 -19.37
N PRO A 37 12.90 -4.30 -20.66
CA PRO A 37 14.28 -4.10 -21.09
C PRO A 37 14.76 -2.68 -20.80
N GLY A 38 15.78 -2.56 -19.93
CA GLY A 38 16.36 -1.29 -19.50
C GLY A 38 15.49 -0.47 -18.54
N LEU A 39 14.44 -1.05 -17.94
CA LEU A 39 13.64 -0.46 -16.87
C LEU A 39 13.81 -1.32 -15.61
N PHE A 40 14.39 -0.72 -14.58
CA PHE A 40 14.69 -1.37 -13.32
C PHE A 40 13.83 -0.79 -12.21
N SER A 41 13.48 -1.59 -11.23
CA SER A 41 12.70 -1.17 -10.07
C SER A 41 13.29 -1.60 -8.74
N ARG A 42 13.00 -0.82 -7.71
CA ARG A 42 13.40 -1.02 -6.33
C ARG A 42 12.24 -0.67 -5.41
N SER A 43 12.01 -1.50 -4.39
CA SER A 43 10.87 -1.36 -3.49
C SER A 43 11.34 -1.08 -2.06
N TYR A 44 10.55 -0.32 -1.32
CA TYR A 44 10.80 0.12 0.05
C TYR A 44 9.54 -0.14 0.87
N LYS A 45 9.71 -0.70 2.07
CA LYS A 45 8.61 -0.84 3.02
C LYS A 45 8.34 0.51 3.66
N LEU A 46 7.10 0.99 3.56
CA LEU A 46 6.73 2.26 4.15
C LEU A 46 6.53 2.09 5.66
N PRO A 47 7.09 2.99 6.48
CA PRO A 47 6.88 2.95 7.92
C PRO A 47 5.45 3.36 8.27
N GLU A 48 5.02 2.93 9.44
CA GLU A 48 3.69 3.27 9.95
C GLU A 48 3.70 4.57 10.75
N VAL A 49 2.76 5.45 10.45
CA VAL A 49 2.62 6.78 11.06
C VAL A 49 1.18 7.03 11.45
N ASN A 50 1.02 7.70 12.58
CA ASN A 50 -0.25 8.27 13.01
C ASN A 50 -0.58 9.51 12.17
N PHE A 51 -1.36 9.31 11.12
CA PHE A 51 -1.89 10.39 10.29
C PHE A 51 -3.32 10.76 10.71
N LYS A 52 -4.22 9.77 10.89
CA LYS A 52 -5.62 10.04 11.26
C LYS A 52 -5.81 10.60 12.68
N THR A 53 -4.86 10.38 13.58
CA THR A 53 -4.99 10.79 14.99
C THR A 53 -4.30 12.11 15.32
N VAL A 54 -3.52 12.68 14.39
CA VAL A 54 -2.99 14.04 14.55
C VAL A 54 -4.02 15.06 14.10
N ASN A 55 -3.87 16.32 14.53
CA ASN A 55 -4.79 17.39 14.18
C ASN A 55 -4.70 17.77 12.68
N ASP A 56 -5.70 18.49 12.18
CA ASP A 56 -5.83 18.83 10.76
C ASP A 56 -4.62 19.63 10.24
N GLU A 57 -4.08 20.56 11.04
CA GLU A 57 -2.87 21.32 10.69
C GLU A 57 -1.66 20.39 10.47
N ALA A 58 -1.42 19.42 11.36
CA ALA A 58 -0.35 18.46 11.18
C ALA A 58 -0.60 17.52 9.98
N GLN A 59 -1.85 17.16 9.70
CA GLN A 59 -2.18 16.38 8.50
C GLN A 59 -1.83 17.13 7.22
N MET A 60 -2.14 18.44 7.16
CA MET A 60 -1.76 19.28 6.01
C MET A 60 -0.25 19.33 5.82
N VAL A 61 0.51 19.58 6.90
CA VAL A 61 1.98 19.62 6.84
C VAL A 61 2.56 18.28 6.38
N LEU A 62 2.04 17.15 6.88
CA LEU A 62 2.49 15.82 6.43
C LEU A 62 2.18 15.58 4.95
N ALA A 63 1.01 16.00 4.49
CA ALA A 63 0.58 15.83 3.12
C ALA A 63 1.40 16.69 2.15
N GLU A 64 1.72 17.93 2.52
CA GLU A 64 2.62 18.82 1.77
C GLU A 64 4.02 18.23 1.65
N LYS A 65 4.61 17.77 2.76
CA LYS A 65 5.92 17.09 2.76
C LYS A 65 5.92 15.86 1.86
N TYR A 66 4.86 15.07 1.91
CA TYR A 66 4.70 13.90 1.04
C TYR A 66 4.64 14.27 -0.45
N SER A 67 3.91 15.33 -0.80
CA SER A 67 3.83 15.84 -2.17
C SER A 67 5.17 16.41 -2.66
N GLN A 68 5.89 17.14 -1.81
CA GLN A 68 7.25 17.62 -2.10
C GLN A 68 8.23 16.46 -2.30
N PHE A 69 8.13 15.42 -1.46
CA PHE A 69 8.93 14.21 -1.60
C PHE A 69 8.66 13.49 -2.91
N LEU A 70 7.40 13.25 -3.29
CA LEU A 70 7.06 12.70 -4.62
C LEU A 70 7.53 13.62 -5.75
N GLY A 71 7.45 14.93 -5.55
CA GLY A 71 7.96 15.93 -6.46
C GLY A 71 9.48 15.86 -6.63
N SER A 72 10.24 15.38 -5.64
CA SER A 72 11.70 15.36 -5.68
C SER A 72 12.29 14.34 -6.66
N PHE A 73 11.51 13.38 -7.15
CA PHE A 73 11.97 12.41 -8.13
C PHE A 73 12.16 13.03 -9.53
N ASP A 74 13.22 12.59 -10.22
CA ASP A 74 13.60 13.10 -11.53
C ASP A 74 12.56 12.77 -12.61
N ALA A 75 12.48 13.64 -13.62
CA ALA A 75 11.69 13.39 -14.82
C ALA A 75 12.17 12.09 -15.52
N GLY A 76 11.29 11.09 -15.58
CA GLY A 76 11.59 9.76 -16.14
C GLY A 76 11.71 8.65 -15.09
N MET A 77 11.66 8.97 -13.81
CA MET A 77 11.35 8.02 -12.74
C MET A 77 9.84 7.88 -12.56
N SER A 78 9.41 6.71 -12.10
CA SER A 78 8.02 6.44 -11.72
C SER A 78 7.99 6.00 -10.26
N ALA A 79 7.19 6.65 -9.43
CA ALA A 79 6.94 6.22 -8.06
C ALA A 79 5.59 5.53 -7.99
N GLU A 80 5.55 4.28 -7.54
CA GLU A 80 4.34 3.52 -7.26
C GLU A 80 4.16 3.45 -5.74
N ILE A 81 2.96 3.75 -5.25
CA ILE A 81 2.54 3.39 -3.91
C ILE A 81 1.58 2.22 -4.01
N SER A 82 1.90 1.12 -3.35
CA SER A 82 1.08 -0.10 -3.34
C SER A 82 0.66 -0.43 -1.92
N LEU A 83 -0.64 -0.66 -1.72
CA LEU A 83 -1.21 -1.20 -0.48
C LEU A 83 -1.78 -2.58 -0.79
N TYR A 84 -1.30 -3.59 -0.08
CA TYR A 84 -1.76 -4.96 -0.22
C TYR A 84 -2.37 -5.43 1.10
N ASN A 85 -3.68 -5.65 1.11
CA ASN A 85 -4.34 -6.37 2.19
C ASN A 85 -4.22 -7.86 1.95
N LYS A 86 -3.66 -8.54 2.95
CA LYS A 86 -3.56 -10.00 3.00
C LYS A 86 -4.40 -10.51 4.18
N THR A 87 -5.32 -11.40 3.89
CA THR A 87 -6.04 -12.17 4.89
C THR A 87 -5.08 -13.19 5.48
N VAL A 88 -4.91 -13.16 6.79
CA VAL A 88 -4.10 -14.10 7.55
C VAL A 88 -4.98 -15.27 7.96
N ASP A 89 -4.46 -16.50 7.78
CA ASP A 89 -5.15 -17.70 8.23
C ASP A 89 -5.44 -17.62 9.74
N VAL A 90 -6.68 -17.92 10.12
CA VAL A 90 -7.12 -17.78 11.52
C VAL A 90 -6.33 -18.71 12.44
N ASN A 91 -5.97 -19.92 12.00
CA ASN A 91 -5.18 -20.86 12.81
C ASN A 91 -3.74 -20.39 12.93
N GLU A 92 -3.13 -19.90 11.84
CA GLU A 92 -1.78 -19.32 11.90
C GLU A 92 -1.76 -18.12 12.86
N PHE A 93 -2.76 -17.25 12.75
CA PHE A 93 -2.91 -16.09 13.63
C PHE A 93 -3.12 -16.51 15.09
N GLN A 94 -4.01 -17.47 15.36
CA GLN A 94 -4.23 -18.03 16.70
C GLN A 94 -2.93 -18.60 17.27
N SER A 95 -2.17 -19.39 16.50
CA SER A 95 -0.91 -19.98 16.97
C SER A 95 0.14 -18.94 17.38
N LYS A 96 0.09 -17.75 16.76
CA LYS A 96 1.01 -16.63 17.04
C LYS A 96 0.55 -15.78 18.23
N VAL A 97 -0.76 -15.73 18.51
CA VAL A 97 -1.32 -14.81 19.51
C VAL A 97 -1.73 -15.53 20.80
N PHE A 98 -2.19 -16.77 20.71
CA PHE A 98 -2.63 -17.54 21.88
C PHE A 98 -1.47 -17.88 22.80
N LEU A 99 -1.79 -17.88 24.08
CA LEU A 99 -0.94 -18.38 25.14
C LEU A 99 -0.74 -19.88 24.94
N LYS A 100 0.52 -20.32 24.96
CA LYS A 100 0.86 -21.74 24.91
C LYS A 100 0.58 -22.38 26.26
N MET A 101 -0.04 -23.56 26.25
CA MET A 101 -0.18 -24.37 27.46
C MET A 101 1.19 -24.82 27.96
N ARG A 102 1.33 -24.89 29.28
CA ARG A 102 2.57 -25.26 29.97
C ARG A 102 2.30 -26.35 30.99
N ASP A 103 3.32 -27.09 31.38
CA ASP A 103 3.21 -28.09 32.44
C ASP A 103 3.26 -27.41 33.82
N ASP A 104 2.23 -26.60 34.11
CA ASP A 104 2.03 -25.88 35.36
C ASP A 104 0.53 -25.84 35.73
N ASN A 105 0.21 -25.29 36.90
CA ASN A 105 -1.17 -25.19 37.41
C ASN A 105 -1.92 -23.94 36.91
N LEU A 106 -1.41 -23.22 35.91
CA LEU A 106 -1.96 -21.94 35.44
C LEU A 106 -2.74 -22.07 34.13
N ASN A 107 -2.85 -23.27 33.56
CA ASN A 107 -3.53 -23.46 32.27
C ASN A 107 -5.01 -23.06 32.28
N VAL A 108 -5.71 -23.18 33.42
CA VAL A 108 -7.10 -22.70 33.54
C VAL A 108 -7.21 -21.20 33.21
N TYR A 109 -6.24 -20.40 33.66
CA TYR A 109 -6.19 -18.97 33.33
C TYR A 109 -5.74 -18.73 31.89
N ARG A 110 -4.90 -19.60 31.32
CA ARG A 110 -4.51 -19.50 29.90
C ARG A 110 -5.68 -19.79 28.97
N ASP A 111 -6.52 -20.78 29.31
CA ASP A 111 -7.75 -21.08 28.59
C ASP A 111 -8.68 -19.86 28.59
N GLU A 112 -9.01 -19.31 29.78
CA GLU A 112 -9.87 -18.12 29.90
C GLU A 112 -9.30 -16.91 29.14
N TYR A 113 -7.98 -16.70 29.21
CA TYR A 113 -7.33 -15.62 28.49
C TYR A 113 -7.37 -15.83 26.98
N ASN A 114 -7.19 -17.06 26.50
CA ASN A 114 -7.29 -17.39 25.08
C ASN A 114 -8.72 -17.23 24.56
N ASP A 115 -9.74 -17.53 25.36
CA ASP A 115 -11.14 -17.25 25.03
C ASP A 115 -11.39 -15.75 24.88
N MET A 116 -10.86 -14.93 25.80
CA MET A 116 -10.92 -13.46 25.70
C MET A 116 -10.21 -12.97 24.43
N LEU A 117 -9.02 -13.50 24.13
CA LEU A 117 -8.30 -13.16 22.90
C LEU A 117 -9.12 -13.50 21.66
N LEU A 118 -9.73 -14.69 21.61
CA LEU A 118 -10.60 -15.14 20.52
C LEU A 118 -11.81 -14.21 20.32
N GLU A 119 -12.46 -13.78 21.40
CA GLU A 119 -13.56 -12.81 21.34
C GLU A 119 -13.09 -11.48 20.73
N LYS A 120 -11.93 -10.97 21.15
CA LYS A 120 -11.38 -9.71 20.61
C LYS A 120 -10.89 -9.85 19.17
N MET A 121 -10.48 -11.05 18.75
CA MET A 121 -10.10 -11.35 17.37
C MET A 121 -11.30 -11.41 16.43
N SER A 122 -12.46 -11.87 16.91
CA SER A 122 -13.66 -12.11 16.10
C SER A 122 -14.24 -10.85 15.44
N GLY A 123 -13.73 -9.65 15.79
CA GLY A 123 -13.98 -8.43 15.03
C GLY A 123 -13.38 -8.51 13.62
N ALA A 124 -14.20 -8.20 12.60
CA ALA A 124 -13.93 -8.41 11.16
C ALA A 124 -12.65 -7.79 10.56
N LYS A 125 -11.82 -7.07 11.34
CA LYS A 125 -10.57 -6.43 10.88
C LYS A 125 -9.29 -7.11 11.36
N ASN A 126 -9.33 -7.95 12.39
CA ASN A 126 -8.10 -8.46 13.02
C ASN A 126 -7.36 -9.52 12.20
N ASN A 127 -8.03 -10.15 11.23
CA ASN A 127 -7.44 -11.16 10.37
C ASN A 127 -6.82 -10.56 9.09
N ILE A 128 -6.69 -9.24 8.98
CA ILE A 128 -6.07 -8.58 7.83
C ILE A 128 -4.78 -7.91 8.22
N GLU A 129 -3.76 -8.16 7.40
CA GLU A 129 -2.49 -7.47 7.44
C GLU A 129 -2.38 -6.59 6.20
N THR A 130 -2.09 -5.31 6.38
CA THR A 130 -1.89 -4.36 5.28
C THR A 130 -0.40 -4.09 5.10
N ILE A 131 0.15 -4.50 3.97
CA ILE A 131 1.52 -4.20 3.58
C ILE A 131 1.51 -2.92 2.74
N LYS A 132 2.36 -1.95 3.12
CA LYS A 132 2.46 -0.64 2.45
C LYS A 132 3.84 -0.47 1.84
N LEU A 133 3.89 -0.13 0.56
CA LEU A 133 5.12 -0.14 -0.22
C LEU A 133 5.22 1.11 -1.08
N MET A 134 6.45 1.57 -1.25
CA MET A 134 6.83 2.43 -2.36
C MET A 134 7.73 1.64 -3.30
N THR A 135 7.43 1.64 -4.59
CA THR A 135 8.32 1.08 -5.63
C THR A 135 8.71 2.17 -6.60
N VAL A 136 10.01 2.42 -6.74
CA VAL A 136 10.54 3.40 -7.71
C VAL A 136 11.13 2.64 -8.89
N SER A 137 10.74 3.03 -10.11
CA SER A 137 11.34 2.51 -11.34
C SER A 137 12.04 3.60 -12.14
N LEU A 138 13.16 3.23 -12.77
CA LEU A 138 14.01 4.13 -13.55
C LEU A 138 14.65 3.41 -14.75
N ARG A 139 15.02 4.19 -15.76
CA ARG A 139 15.74 3.67 -16.92
C ARG A 139 17.25 3.70 -16.74
N ALA A 140 17.90 2.60 -17.11
CA ALA A 140 19.34 2.45 -17.14
C ALA A 140 19.76 1.49 -18.27
N LYS A 141 21.00 1.59 -18.74
CA LYS A 141 21.52 0.71 -19.81
C LYS A 141 21.98 -0.64 -19.30
N SER A 142 22.25 -0.74 -18.00
CA SER A 142 22.76 -1.96 -17.35
C SER A 142 22.39 -1.99 -15.88
N ILE A 143 22.46 -3.18 -15.27
CA ILE A 143 22.31 -3.35 -13.82
C ILE A 143 23.33 -2.54 -13.02
N ARG A 144 24.55 -2.36 -13.53
CA ARG A 144 25.58 -1.55 -12.85
C ARG A 144 25.15 -0.09 -12.74
N GLU A 145 24.74 0.51 -13.86
CA GLU A 145 24.23 1.88 -13.87
C GLU A 145 22.95 2.02 -13.02
N ALA A 146 22.05 1.02 -13.09
CA ALA A 146 20.85 1.01 -12.25
C ALA A 146 21.22 0.99 -10.76
N SER A 147 22.19 0.18 -10.36
CA SER A 147 22.64 0.06 -8.97
C SER A 147 23.24 1.36 -8.45
N GLU A 148 24.04 2.06 -9.25
CA GLU A 148 24.61 3.36 -8.89
C GLU A 148 23.52 4.43 -8.70
N LYS A 149 22.53 4.47 -9.59
CA LYS A 149 21.37 5.38 -9.47
C LYS A 149 20.51 5.05 -8.25
N PHE A 150 20.24 3.77 -8.01
CA PHE A 150 19.45 3.35 -6.85
C PHE A 150 20.17 3.59 -5.53
N ALA A 151 21.49 3.49 -5.47
CA ALA A 151 22.23 3.84 -4.25
C ALA A 151 22.06 5.32 -3.83
N GLN A 152 21.86 6.22 -4.80
CA GLN A 152 21.53 7.63 -4.54
C GLN A 152 20.07 7.77 -4.12
N LEU A 153 19.16 7.10 -4.83
CA LEU A 153 17.73 7.09 -4.51
C LEU A 153 17.43 6.50 -3.13
N ASP A 154 18.16 5.49 -2.70
CA ASP A 154 17.99 4.86 -1.38
C ASP A 154 18.14 5.90 -0.27
N ARG A 155 19.12 6.81 -0.39
CA ARG A 155 19.32 7.91 0.55
C ARG A 155 18.19 8.93 0.45
N GLN A 156 17.82 9.33 -0.77
CA GLN A 156 16.72 10.27 -1.00
C GLN A 156 15.39 9.77 -0.40
N VAL A 157 15.06 8.49 -0.60
CA VAL A 157 13.87 7.85 -0.04
C VAL A 157 13.96 7.77 1.48
N THR A 158 15.12 7.39 2.01
CA THR A 158 15.34 7.33 3.47
C THR A 158 15.17 8.70 4.11
N ASP A 159 15.82 9.73 3.58
CA ASP A 159 15.78 11.09 4.12
C ASP A 159 14.35 11.67 4.04
N GLY A 160 13.67 11.49 2.90
CA GLY A 160 12.28 11.92 2.73
C GLY A 160 11.33 11.19 3.70
N MET A 161 11.53 9.89 3.92
CA MET A 161 10.73 9.13 4.87
C MET A 161 11.01 9.53 6.31
N VAL A 162 12.25 9.80 6.69
CA VAL A 162 12.58 10.33 8.04
C VAL A 162 11.94 11.71 8.24
N GLU A 163 11.92 12.57 7.22
CA GLU A 163 11.31 13.90 7.33
C GLU A 163 9.78 13.86 7.51
N ILE A 164 9.10 12.91 6.85
CA ILE A 164 7.65 12.74 6.92
C ILE A 164 7.26 11.93 8.16
N THR A 165 7.99 10.86 8.47
CA THR A 165 7.54 9.79 9.38
C THR A 165 8.37 9.66 10.65
N ARG A 166 9.55 10.30 10.70
CA ARG A 166 10.61 10.11 11.72
C ARG A 166 11.20 8.71 11.77
N HIS A 167 10.89 7.88 10.78
CA HIS A 167 11.40 6.52 10.62
C HIS A 167 12.00 6.39 9.22
N ASP A 168 13.00 5.53 9.09
CA ASP A 168 13.58 5.18 7.80
C ASP A 168 12.66 4.22 7.02
N ALA A 169 12.95 4.06 5.73
CA ALA A 169 12.28 3.13 4.84
C ALA A 169 13.34 2.32 4.08
N PRO A 170 13.94 1.29 4.71
CA PRO A 170 15.01 0.55 4.09
C PRO A 170 14.53 -0.16 2.80
N PRO A 171 15.40 -0.28 1.78
CA PRO A 171 15.08 -1.00 0.57
C PRO A 171 14.86 -2.49 0.87
N MET A 172 13.86 -3.08 0.22
CA MET A 172 13.56 -4.50 0.34
C MET A 172 14.65 -5.34 -0.32
N THR A 173 15.01 -6.44 0.33
CA THR A 173 15.82 -7.50 -0.27
C THR A 173 15.04 -8.19 -1.40
N ILE A 174 15.76 -8.87 -2.28
CA ILE A 174 15.10 -9.61 -3.36
C ILE A 174 14.19 -10.73 -2.82
N TYR A 175 14.59 -11.37 -1.72
CA TYR A 175 13.81 -12.41 -1.06
C TYR A 175 12.48 -11.88 -0.54
N GLU A 176 12.48 -10.71 0.12
CA GLU A 176 11.22 -10.10 0.59
C GLU A 176 10.31 -9.69 -0.58
N ARG A 177 10.87 -9.19 -1.68
CA ARG A 177 10.10 -8.85 -2.88
C ARG A 177 9.49 -10.10 -3.54
N LEU A 178 10.25 -11.18 -3.65
CA LEU A 178 9.76 -12.45 -4.21
C LEU A 178 8.75 -13.13 -3.30
N GLU A 179 8.94 -13.09 -1.98
CA GLU A 179 7.97 -13.58 -1.00
C GLU A 179 6.64 -12.82 -1.10
N LEU A 180 6.70 -11.50 -1.24
CA LEU A 180 5.52 -10.67 -1.45
C LEU A 180 4.79 -11.05 -2.75
N LEU A 181 5.50 -11.14 -3.87
CA LEU A 181 4.89 -11.54 -5.14
C LEU A 181 4.30 -12.94 -5.05
N ASN A 182 5.02 -13.89 -4.43
CA ASN A 182 4.51 -15.24 -4.16
C ASN A 182 3.21 -15.20 -3.36
N SER A 183 3.11 -14.35 -2.32
CA SER A 183 1.89 -14.20 -1.52
C SER A 183 0.71 -13.62 -2.30
N ILE A 184 0.98 -12.76 -3.29
CA ILE A 184 -0.06 -12.22 -4.18
C ILE A 184 -0.50 -13.28 -5.19
N TYR A 185 0.42 -14.02 -5.79
CA TYR A 185 0.13 -15.03 -6.80
C TYR A 185 -0.50 -16.31 -6.24
N ASN A 186 -0.07 -16.75 -5.05
CA ASN A 186 -0.47 -18.02 -4.43
C ASN A 186 -1.31 -17.79 -3.16
N GLN A 187 -2.41 -17.03 -3.29
CA GLN A 187 -3.29 -16.69 -2.15
C GLN A 187 -4.06 -17.89 -1.57
N ASP A 188 -4.21 -18.94 -2.37
CA ASP A 188 -4.78 -20.23 -1.98
C ASP A 188 -3.79 -21.14 -1.24
N SER A 189 -2.54 -20.68 -1.06
CA SER A 189 -1.47 -21.40 -0.37
C SER A 189 -1.03 -20.67 0.89
N THR A 190 -0.90 -21.41 1.99
CA THR A 190 -0.33 -20.92 3.25
C THR A 190 1.18 -21.15 3.31
N VAL A 191 1.83 -21.45 2.18
CA VAL A 191 3.23 -21.85 2.13
C VAL A 191 4.14 -20.66 1.79
N PRO A 192 4.96 -20.17 2.75
CA PRO A 192 5.98 -19.17 2.42
C PRO A 192 7.00 -19.72 1.42
N LEU A 193 7.52 -18.83 0.57
CA LEU A 193 8.57 -19.14 -0.40
C LEU A 193 9.87 -19.49 0.32
N CYS A 194 10.29 -18.64 1.26
CA CYS A 194 11.50 -18.81 2.05
C CYS A 194 11.18 -19.52 3.38
N ARG A 195 11.65 -20.77 3.54
CA ARG A 195 11.53 -21.55 4.78
C ARG A 195 12.88 -22.08 5.19
N GLU A 196 13.18 -22.07 6.48
CA GLU A 196 14.30 -22.85 7.01
C GLU A 196 13.87 -24.31 7.18
N ARG A 197 14.60 -25.25 6.57
CA ARG A 197 14.45 -26.69 6.80
C ARG A 197 15.74 -27.23 7.41
N THR A 198 15.62 -28.11 8.40
CA THR A 198 16.78 -28.83 8.93
C THR A 198 16.97 -30.11 8.13
N ALA A 199 18.04 -30.19 7.34
CA ALA A 199 18.42 -31.39 6.59
C ALA A 199 19.81 -31.86 7.05
N GLY A 200 19.90 -33.08 7.60
CA GLY A 200 21.17 -33.64 8.07
C GLY A 200 21.86 -32.84 9.19
N GLY A 201 21.08 -32.20 10.07
CA GLY A 201 21.59 -31.37 11.18
C GLY A 201 22.02 -29.95 10.78
N LYS A 202 21.91 -29.57 9.48
CA LYS A 202 22.17 -28.21 9.01
C LYS A 202 20.86 -27.51 8.64
N LYS A 203 20.73 -26.24 9.01
CA LYS A 203 19.65 -25.37 8.54
C LYS A 203 19.91 -24.99 7.08
N VAL A 204 18.98 -25.30 6.20
CA VAL A 204 19.04 -24.99 4.76
C VAL A 204 17.77 -24.23 4.39
N GLN A 205 17.92 -23.12 3.65
CA GLN A 205 16.77 -22.39 3.14
C GLN A 205 16.13 -23.15 1.97
N SER A 206 14.80 -23.22 1.94
CA SER A 206 14.02 -23.89 0.88
C SER A 206 14.16 -23.21 -0.48
N PHE A 207 14.48 -21.91 -0.48
CA PHE A 207 14.63 -21.10 -1.67
C PHE A 207 15.88 -20.24 -1.55
N THR A 208 16.76 -20.32 -2.55
CA THR A 208 17.85 -19.35 -2.77
C THR A 208 18.00 -19.12 -4.27
N LEU A 209 18.60 -17.99 -4.66
CA LEU A 209 18.87 -17.73 -6.08
C LEU A 209 19.89 -18.73 -6.65
N GLU A 210 20.89 -19.15 -5.88
CA GLU A 210 21.87 -20.14 -6.34
C GLU A 210 21.21 -21.50 -6.60
N ASN A 211 20.26 -21.91 -5.76
CA ASN A 211 19.49 -23.14 -5.96
C ASN A 211 18.67 -23.10 -7.25
N CYS A 212 18.06 -21.95 -7.58
CA CYS A 212 17.33 -21.78 -8.84
C CYS A 212 18.26 -21.99 -10.05
N VAL A 213 19.43 -21.34 -10.02
CA VAL A 213 20.45 -21.47 -11.07
C VAL A 213 20.94 -22.91 -11.18
N ALA A 214 21.26 -23.57 -10.06
CA ALA A 214 21.75 -24.94 -10.03
C ALA A 214 20.72 -25.95 -10.59
N GLN A 215 19.44 -25.69 -10.40
CA GLN A 215 18.34 -26.53 -10.92
C GLN A 215 17.91 -26.16 -12.35
N GLY A 216 18.42 -25.05 -12.89
CA GLY A 216 18.01 -24.55 -14.22
C GLY A 216 16.58 -24.02 -14.26
N ILE A 217 16.03 -23.59 -13.12
CA ILE A 217 14.70 -22.98 -13.02
C ILE A 217 14.83 -21.47 -12.78
N THR A 218 13.82 -20.71 -13.17
CA THR A 218 13.76 -19.27 -12.93
C THR A 218 12.96 -18.95 -11.67
N THR A 219 13.15 -17.76 -11.10
CA THR A 219 12.32 -17.31 -9.97
C THR A 219 10.84 -17.22 -10.31
N LYS A 220 10.51 -17.04 -11.59
CA LYS A 220 9.13 -17.05 -12.08
C LYS A 220 8.51 -18.43 -11.96
N ASP A 221 9.26 -19.49 -12.27
CA ASP A 221 8.78 -20.86 -12.16
C ASP A 221 8.45 -21.23 -10.71
N VAL A 222 9.15 -20.61 -9.75
CA VAL A 222 8.95 -20.85 -8.32
C VAL A 222 7.74 -20.11 -7.76
N ILE A 223 7.52 -18.85 -8.16
CA ILE A 223 6.43 -18.03 -7.62
C ILE A 223 5.15 -18.07 -8.46
N ALA A 224 5.20 -18.68 -9.65
CA ALA A 224 4.03 -18.76 -10.52
C ALA A 224 2.89 -19.52 -9.82
N PRO A 225 1.64 -19.05 -9.99
CA PRO A 225 0.49 -19.80 -9.50
C PRO A 225 0.29 -21.08 -10.31
N SER A 226 -0.61 -21.94 -9.84
CA SER A 226 -0.96 -23.17 -10.56
C SER A 226 -1.59 -22.92 -11.95
N GLY A 227 -2.14 -21.72 -12.19
CA GLY A 227 -2.65 -21.33 -13.50
C GLY A 227 -3.15 -19.89 -13.55
N PHE A 228 -3.29 -19.36 -14.77
CA PHE A 228 -3.99 -18.11 -15.07
C PHE A 228 -5.07 -18.33 -16.12
N LEU A 229 -6.22 -17.71 -15.93
CA LEU A 229 -7.28 -17.67 -16.94
C LEU A 229 -7.90 -16.27 -17.01
N PHE A 230 -7.41 -15.46 -17.94
CA PHE A 230 -7.94 -14.12 -18.18
C PHE A 230 -9.19 -14.14 -19.05
N ARG A 231 -10.27 -13.59 -18.52
CA ARG A 231 -11.54 -13.38 -19.24
C ARG A 231 -11.70 -11.89 -19.53
N SER A 232 -12.83 -11.53 -20.15
CA SER A 232 -13.09 -10.13 -20.53
C SER A 232 -13.24 -9.19 -19.32
N ARG A 233 -13.80 -9.68 -18.20
CA ARG A 233 -14.17 -8.85 -17.04
C ARG A 233 -13.50 -9.26 -15.74
N ASP A 234 -12.90 -10.43 -15.67
CA ASP A 234 -12.28 -11.00 -14.48
C ASP A 234 -11.22 -12.01 -14.92
N PHE A 235 -10.52 -12.59 -13.97
CA PHE A 235 -9.55 -13.64 -14.20
C PHE A 235 -9.50 -14.60 -13.03
N GLU A 236 -9.05 -15.83 -13.31
CA GLU A 236 -8.70 -16.80 -12.27
C GLU A 236 -7.18 -16.90 -12.18
N MET A 237 -6.67 -17.04 -10.97
CA MET A 237 -5.26 -17.16 -10.63
C MET A 237 -5.14 -18.20 -9.52
N GLY A 238 -4.64 -19.39 -9.88
CA GLY A 238 -4.73 -20.57 -9.01
C GLY A 238 -6.18 -20.86 -8.62
N GLY A 239 -6.45 -21.03 -7.33
CA GLY A 239 -7.79 -21.18 -6.77
C GLY A 239 -8.54 -19.87 -6.49
N THR A 240 -8.02 -18.71 -6.90
CA THR A 240 -8.58 -17.40 -6.58
C THR A 240 -9.20 -16.73 -7.81
N VAL A 241 -10.39 -16.14 -7.65
CA VAL A 241 -11.04 -15.29 -8.65
C VAL A 241 -10.70 -13.83 -8.37
N ALA A 242 -10.37 -13.07 -9.41
CA ALA A 242 -9.97 -11.68 -9.27
C ALA A 242 -10.54 -10.78 -10.37
N ARG A 243 -10.65 -9.49 -10.04
CA ARG A 243 -11.05 -8.45 -10.99
C ARG A 243 -10.29 -7.16 -10.71
N SER A 244 -9.74 -6.59 -11.78
CA SER A 244 -9.06 -5.30 -11.76
C SER A 244 -9.96 -4.16 -12.23
N TYR A 245 -9.78 -3.01 -11.60
CA TYR A 245 -10.52 -1.77 -11.79
C TYR A 245 -9.55 -0.59 -11.87
N TYR A 246 -10.03 0.52 -12.42
CA TYR A 246 -9.31 1.78 -12.42
C TYR A 246 -10.21 2.92 -11.92
N VAL A 247 -9.60 3.95 -11.35
CA VAL A 247 -10.32 5.18 -10.99
C VAL A 247 -10.50 6.05 -12.23
N SER A 248 -11.74 6.18 -12.66
CA SER A 248 -12.12 6.88 -13.89
C SER A 248 -12.39 8.36 -13.66
N ASN A 249 -12.82 8.76 -12.46
CA ASN A 249 -13.09 10.15 -12.11
C ASN A 249 -12.55 10.46 -10.71
N TYR A 250 -11.98 11.66 -10.57
CA TYR A 250 -11.44 12.20 -9.34
C TYR A 250 -12.15 13.54 -9.07
N PRO A 251 -12.56 13.82 -7.83
CA PRO A 251 -13.08 15.12 -7.45
C PRO A 251 -11.96 16.18 -7.43
N THR A 252 -12.35 17.45 -7.46
CA THR A 252 -11.42 18.60 -7.34
C THR A 252 -10.75 18.63 -5.96
N TRP A 253 -11.44 18.15 -4.92
CA TRP A 253 -10.90 17.99 -3.58
C TRP A 253 -11.03 16.55 -3.10
N LEU A 254 -9.93 16.00 -2.60
CA LEU A 254 -9.85 14.65 -2.05
C LEU A 254 -9.50 14.73 -0.57
N LYS A 255 -10.15 13.88 0.23
CA LYS A 255 -9.79 13.72 1.65
C LYS A 255 -8.43 13.02 1.76
N GLY A 256 -7.60 13.41 2.72
CA GLY A 256 -6.28 12.80 3.02
C GLY A 256 -6.29 11.33 3.46
N THR A 257 -7.40 10.61 3.31
CA THR A 257 -7.53 9.20 3.74
C THR A 257 -7.92 8.28 2.59
N VAL A 258 -8.09 8.79 1.36
CA VAL A 258 -8.66 8.07 0.22
C VAL A 258 -7.97 6.74 -0.01
N LEU A 259 -6.64 6.73 -0.03
CA LEU A 259 -5.87 5.54 -0.32
C LEU A 259 -6.00 4.49 0.81
N THR A 260 -5.93 4.93 2.06
CA THR A 260 -6.05 4.08 3.26
C THR A 260 -7.47 3.61 3.54
N ASP A 261 -8.50 4.29 3.04
CA ASP A 261 -9.88 3.85 3.25
C ASP A 261 -10.16 2.52 2.53
N PHE A 262 -9.45 2.22 1.43
CA PHE A 262 -9.53 0.92 0.77
C PHE A 262 -8.90 -0.21 1.59
N THR A 263 -7.94 0.08 2.47
CA THR A 263 -7.32 -0.95 3.33
C THR A 263 -8.24 -1.37 4.47
N ALA A 264 -9.33 -0.65 4.72
CA ALA A 264 -10.34 -1.04 5.70
C ALA A 264 -11.24 -2.20 5.22
N MET A 265 -11.14 -2.62 3.96
CA MET A 265 -11.93 -3.71 3.41
C MET A 265 -11.55 -5.06 4.04
N PRO A 266 -12.53 -5.88 4.45
CA PRO A 266 -12.32 -7.24 4.95
C PRO A 266 -12.04 -8.24 3.80
N ALA A 267 -11.09 -7.91 2.93
CA ALA A 267 -10.81 -8.64 1.69
C ALA A 267 -9.33 -8.57 1.31
N ASN A 268 -8.88 -9.56 0.53
CA ASN A 268 -7.63 -9.46 -0.21
C ASN A 268 -7.81 -8.42 -1.32
N ILE A 269 -7.06 -7.32 -1.24
CA ILE A 269 -7.13 -6.22 -2.19
C ILE A 269 -5.73 -5.66 -2.42
N LEU A 270 -5.42 -5.37 -3.68
CA LEU A 270 -4.19 -4.70 -4.10
C LEU A 270 -4.55 -3.35 -4.70
N VAL A 271 -4.03 -2.29 -4.10
CA VAL A 271 -4.35 -0.89 -4.43
C VAL A 271 -3.04 -0.21 -4.81
N SER A 272 -2.89 0.18 -6.07
CA SER A 272 -1.64 0.77 -6.56
C SER A 272 -1.87 2.08 -7.28
N VAL A 273 -1.08 3.07 -6.90
CA VAL A 273 -1.10 4.42 -7.47
C VAL A 273 0.29 4.79 -7.96
N TYR A 274 0.40 5.07 -9.25
CA TYR A 274 1.62 5.57 -9.86
C TYR A 274 1.61 7.08 -9.88
N PHE A 275 2.76 7.69 -9.64
CA PHE A 275 3.02 9.12 -9.70
C PHE A 275 4.22 9.34 -10.63
N ASN A 276 3.97 10.00 -11.76
CA ASN A 276 5.01 10.37 -12.72
C ASN A 276 5.07 11.88 -12.84
N THR A 277 6.14 12.49 -12.36
CA THR A 277 6.31 13.95 -12.44
C THR A 277 6.40 14.40 -13.90
N VAL A 278 5.62 15.41 -14.27
CA VAL A 278 5.66 16.04 -15.59
C VAL A 278 6.73 17.14 -15.57
N GLU A 279 7.60 17.16 -16.57
CA GLU A 279 8.59 18.23 -16.72
C GLU A 279 7.92 19.61 -16.78
N GLN A 280 8.43 20.59 -16.03
CA GLN A 280 7.79 21.91 -15.87
C GLN A 280 7.49 22.59 -17.20
N GLY A 281 8.40 22.51 -18.18
CA GLY A 281 8.19 23.07 -19.51
C GLY A 281 7.03 22.42 -20.26
N GLU A 282 6.84 21.10 -20.12
CA GLU A 282 5.70 20.38 -20.68
C GLU A 282 4.41 20.66 -19.91
N ALA A 283 4.47 20.75 -18.58
CA ALA A 283 3.32 21.11 -17.74
C ALA A 283 2.73 22.46 -18.16
N VAL A 284 3.57 23.49 -18.29
CA VAL A 284 3.15 24.82 -18.78
C VAL A 284 2.56 24.75 -20.19
N ARG A 285 3.15 23.95 -21.09
CA ARG A 285 2.60 23.74 -22.44
C ARG A 285 1.22 23.07 -22.41
N LEU A 286 1.02 22.06 -21.56
CA LEU A 286 -0.24 21.34 -21.41
C LEU A 286 -1.35 22.27 -20.92
N VAL A 287 -1.10 23.05 -19.86
CA VAL A 287 -2.08 23.98 -19.30
C VAL A 287 -2.41 25.10 -20.30
N LYS A 288 -1.42 25.71 -20.96
CA LYS A 288 -1.68 26.70 -22.03
C LYS A 288 -2.56 26.15 -23.15
N ARG A 289 -2.31 24.91 -23.57
CA ARG A 289 -3.12 24.24 -24.60
C ARG A 289 -4.55 24.01 -24.12
N GLN A 290 -4.73 23.60 -22.87
CA GLN A 290 -6.05 23.43 -22.26
C GLN A 290 -6.81 24.77 -22.19
N GLY A 291 -6.15 25.84 -21.73
CA GLY A 291 -6.73 27.19 -21.74
C GLY A 291 -7.15 27.65 -23.14
N THR A 292 -6.33 27.39 -24.16
CA THR A 292 -6.66 27.70 -25.57
C THR A 292 -7.90 26.92 -26.04
N ASN A 293 -8.02 25.64 -25.66
CA ASN A 293 -9.19 24.82 -25.99
C ASN A 293 -10.46 25.33 -25.30
N ILE A 294 -10.35 25.77 -24.04
CA ILE A 294 -11.47 26.35 -23.28
C ILE A 294 -11.91 27.67 -23.92
N ALA A 295 -10.97 28.58 -24.21
CA ALA A 295 -11.26 29.83 -24.90
C ALA A 295 -11.94 29.59 -26.27
N SER A 296 -11.49 28.58 -27.01
CA SER A 296 -12.12 28.20 -28.29
C SER A 296 -13.56 27.71 -28.11
N LYS A 297 -13.85 26.93 -27.06
CA LYS A 297 -15.21 26.48 -26.71
C LYS A 297 -16.12 27.64 -26.33
N ILE A 298 -15.61 28.63 -25.59
CA ILE A 298 -16.34 29.86 -25.26
C ILE A 298 -16.74 30.56 -26.55
N VAL A 299 -15.78 30.85 -27.44
CA VAL A 299 -16.06 31.54 -28.71
C VAL A 299 -17.04 30.77 -29.59
N SER A 300 -16.93 29.43 -29.67
CA SER A 300 -17.87 28.63 -30.45
C SER A 300 -19.29 28.67 -29.88
N ASN A 301 -19.42 28.63 -28.55
CA ASN A 301 -20.72 28.70 -27.89
C ASN A 301 -21.35 30.08 -28.05
N GLN A 302 -20.57 31.15 -27.93
CA GLN A 302 -21.03 32.53 -28.16
C GLN A 302 -21.52 32.72 -29.60
N LYS A 303 -20.77 32.19 -30.59
CA LYS A 303 -21.19 32.23 -32.01
C LYS A 303 -22.48 31.45 -32.26
N LYS A 304 -22.67 30.31 -31.58
CA LYS A 304 -23.88 29.49 -31.68
C LYS A 304 -25.08 30.19 -31.04
N ALA A 305 -24.92 30.72 -29.83
CA ALA A 305 -25.95 31.48 -29.12
C ALA A 305 -26.42 32.71 -29.92
N ALA A 306 -25.48 33.45 -30.52
CA ALA A 306 -25.79 34.59 -31.38
C ALA A 306 -26.58 34.20 -32.65
N ARG A 307 -26.34 33.01 -33.21
CA ARG A 307 -27.13 32.48 -34.35
C ARG A 307 -28.52 32.02 -33.95
N GLU A 308 -28.69 31.52 -32.74
CA GLU A 308 -29.94 30.98 -32.20
C GLU A 308 -30.80 32.06 -31.51
N GLY A 309 -30.35 33.31 -31.47
CA GLY A 309 -31.09 34.44 -30.88
C GLY A 309 -31.00 34.54 -29.34
N TYR A 310 -30.11 33.77 -28.72
CA TYR A 310 -29.80 33.87 -27.29
C TYR A 310 -28.75 34.95 -27.02
N ALA A 311 -28.74 35.50 -25.80
CA ALA A 311 -27.70 36.44 -25.38
C ALA A 311 -26.32 35.77 -25.43
N ALA A 312 -25.38 36.36 -26.18
CA ALA A 312 -24.01 35.85 -26.36
C ALA A 312 -23.18 35.84 -25.06
N GLU A 313 -23.68 36.43 -23.98
CA GLU A 313 -23.03 36.53 -22.68
C GLU A 313 -23.22 35.28 -21.81
N TYR A 314 -24.15 34.38 -22.18
CA TYR A 314 -24.40 33.15 -21.42
C TYR A 314 -23.30 32.12 -21.67
N ILE A 315 -22.25 32.16 -20.84
CA ILE A 315 -21.26 31.08 -20.71
C ILE A 315 -21.82 30.05 -19.73
N SER A 316 -21.78 28.78 -20.10
CA SER A 316 -22.17 27.70 -19.18
C SER A 316 -21.26 27.74 -17.93
N PRO A 317 -21.81 27.61 -16.71
CA PRO A 317 -21.03 27.57 -15.47
C PRO A 317 -19.85 26.60 -15.54
N ASP A 318 -20.02 25.42 -16.14
CA ASP A 318 -18.96 24.41 -16.27
C ASP A 318 -17.74 24.91 -17.05
N ILE A 319 -17.96 25.73 -18.09
CA ILE A 319 -16.88 26.29 -18.91
C ILE A 319 -16.15 27.40 -18.14
N GLN A 320 -16.87 28.14 -17.31
CA GLN A 320 -16.30 29.17 -16.47
C GLN A 320 -15.44 28.54 -15.35
N THR A 321 -15.97 27.54 -14.64
CA THR A 321 -15.19 26.77 -13.66
C THR A 321 -13.94 26.16 -14.28
N ALA A 322 -14.05 25.53 -15.45
CA ALA A 322 -12.88 24.94 -16.13
C ALA A 322 -11.84 25.99 -16.54
N ARG A 323 -12.26 27.23 -16.82
CA ARG A 323 -11.35 28.35 -17.11
C ARG A 323 -10.63 28.78 -15.84
N ASP A 324 -11.37 29.00 -14.76
CA ASP A 324 -10.82 29.45 -13.48
C ASP A 324 -9.82 28.42 -12.92
N GLU A 325 -10.14 27.12 -12.98
CA GLU A 325 -9.23 26.03 -12.62
C GLU A 325 -7.95 26.02 -13.48
N ALA A 326 -8.06 26.29 -14.78
CA ALA A 326 -6.90 26.33 -15.66
C ALA A 326 -6.01 27.53 -15.39
N ASP A 327 -6.58 28.70 -15.07
CA ASP A 327 -5.87 29.91 -14.71
C ASP A 327 -5.19 29.77 -13.34
N GLU A 328 -5.86 29.15 -12.36
CA GLU A 328 -5.29 28.80 -11.04
C GLU A 328 -4.11 27.84 -11.18
N LEU A 329 -4.28 26.73 -11.92
CA LEU A 329 -3.21 25.78 -12.16
C LEU A 329 -2.02 26.45 -12.87
N MET A 330 -2.28 27.34 -13.82
CA MET A 330 -1.24 28.08 -14.52
C MET A 330 -0.46 29.02 -13.57
N ALA A 331 -1.17 29.68 -12.65
CA ALA A 331 -0.55 30.50 -11.61
C ALA A 331 0.32 29.63 -10.69
N GLY A 332 -0.19 28.51 -10.20
CA GLY A 332 0.55 27.57 -9.34
C GLY A 332 1.84 27.07 -9.99
N LEU A 333 1.80 26.69 -11.28
CA LEU A 333 2.98 26.25 -12.03
C LEU A 333 4.04 27.32 -12.25
N THR A 334 3.64 28.60 -12.29
CA THR A 334 4.55 29.71 -12.63
C THR A 334 5.04 30.48 -11.41
N LYS A 335 4.24 30.53 -10.33
CA LYS A 335 4.50 31.34 -9.14
C LYS A 335 4.81 30.50 -7.91
N ASP A 336 4.12 29.37 -7.73
CA ASP A 336 4.11 28.61 -6.46
C ASP A 336 4.92 27.31 -6.54
N ASN A 337 5.71 27.15 -7.62
CA ASN A 337 6.52 25.95 -7.89
C ASN A 337 5.72 24.65 -7.84
N GLU A 338 4.43 24.71 -8.17
CA GLU A 338 3.57 23.54 -8.24
C GLU A 338 4.06 22.61 -9.36
N ARG A 339 3.94 21.30 -9.14
CA ARG A 339 4.23 20.27 -10.13
C ARG A 339 2.96 19.54 -10.55
N LEU A 340 2.95 19.07 -11.80
CA LEU A 340 1.92 18.15 -12.28
C LEU A 340 2.44 16.72 -12.29
N PHE A 341 1.54 15.78 -12.05
CA PHE A 341 1.80 14.35 -12.05
C PHE A 341 0.84 13.65 -13.01
N LEU A 342 1.35 12.68 -13.77
CA LEU A 342 0.51 11.68 -14.44
C LEU A 342 0.31 10.51 -13.49
N THR A 343 -0.92 10.40 -13.00
CA THR A 343 -1.33 9.43 -11.99
C THR A 343 -2.12 8.28 -12.59
N ASN A 344 -1.79 7.05 -12.22
CA ASN A 344 -2.58 5.85 -12.60
C ASN A 344 -2.97 5.11 -11.33
N PHE A 345 -4.27 4.95 -11.09
CA PHE A 345 -4.81 4.32 -9.89
C PHE A 345 -5.57 3.06 -10.29
N VAL A 346 -4.98 1.91 -9.95
CA VAL A 346 -5.52 0.58 -10.23
C VAL A 346 -5.82 -0.15 -8.93
N ILE A 347 -6.93 -0.86 -8.91
CA ILE A 347 -7.38 -1.67 -7.78
C ILE A 347 -7.65 -3.08 -8.29
N THR A 348 -7.10 -4.10 -7.65
CA THR A 348 -7.43 -5.51 -7.92
C THR A 348 -8.04 -6.14 -6.68
N LEU A 349 -9.27 -6.64 -6.82
CA LEU A 349 -9.96 -7.42 -5.79
C LEU A 349 -9.73 -8.91 -6.03
N PHE A 350 -9.54 -9.65 -4.95
CA PHE A 350 -9.41 -11.10 -4.94
C PHE A 350 -10.51 -11.71 -4.06
N ALA A 351 -11.03 -12.86 -4.47
CA ALA A 351 -12.08 -13.59 -3.77
C ALA A 351 -11.98 -15.10 -4.07
N ASN A 352 -12.61 -15.92 -3.22
CA ASN A 352 -12.66 -17.36 -3.41
C ASN A 352 -13.64 -17.77 -4.52
N ASP A 353 -14.67 -16.96 -4.74
CA ASP A 353 -15.69 -17.20 -5.76
C ASP A 353 -16.29 -15.88 -6.30
N MET A 354 -17.13 -16.01 -7.32
CA MET A 354 -17.76 -14.88 -8.02
C MET A 354 -18.79 -14.12 -7.16
N ASP A 355 -19.47 -14.79 -6.23
CA ASP A 355 -20.48 -14.16 -5.37
C ASP A 355 -19.79 -13.28 -4.32
N GLN A 356 -18.72 -13.80 -3.70
CA GLN A 356 -17.88 -13.05 -2.80
C GLN A 356 -17.19 -11.87 -3.51
N LEU A 357 -16.69 -12.08 -4.75
CA LEU A 357 -16.13 -11.00 -5.55
C LEU A 357 -17.14 -9.87 -5.78
N LYS A 358 -18.41 -10.20 -6.04
CA LYS A 358 -19.48 -9.22 -6.21
C LYS A 358 -19.75 -8.44 -4.93
N THR A 359 -19.77 -9.11 -3.78
CA THR A 359 -19.90 -8.46 -2.47
C THR A 359 -18.75 -7.48 -2.21
N TYR A 360 -17.51 -7.89 -2.49
CA TYR A 360 -16.35 -7.00 -2.35
C TYR A 360 -16.37 -5.85 -3.34
N GLU A 361 -16.86 -6.05 -4.57
CA GLU A 361 -17.05 -4.98 -5.55
C GLU A 361 -18.03 -3.92 -5.05
N GLU A 362 -19.15 -4.32 -4.44
CA GLU A 362 -20.14 -3.39 -3.87
C GLU A 362 -19.53 -2.59 -2.72
N GLN A 363 -18.78 -3.24 -1.81
CA GLN A 363 -18.08 -2.55 -0.71
C GLN A 363 -17.02 -1.57 -1.22
N MET A 364 -16.21 -1.97 -2.19
CA MET A 364 -15.20 -1.12 -2.81
C MET A 364 -15.84 0.11 -3.45
N LYS A 365 -16.97 -0.06 -4.16
CA LYS A 365 -17.72 1.06 -4.75
C LYS A 365 -18.29 2.01 -3.69
N LEU A 366 -18.75 1.49 -2.54
CA LEU A 366 -19.19 2.33 -1.42
C LEU A 366 -18.04 3.18 -0.87
N ILE A 367 -16.85 2.60 -0.70
CA ILE A 367 -15.65 3.33 -0.26
C ILE A 367 -15.23 4.38 -1.30
N ALA A 368 -15.25 4.01 -2.59
CA ALA A 368 -14.96 4.94 -3.68
C ALA A 368 -15.94 6.12 -3.69
N ASN A 369 -17.25 5.86 -3.62
CA ASN A 369 -18.28 6.89 -3.60
C ASN A 369 -18.18 7.82 -2.38
N LYS A 370 -17.86 7.26 -1.19
CA LYS A 370 -17.60 8.06 0.03
C LYS A 370 -16.44 9.03 -0.17
N ASN A 371 -15.45 8.64 -0.97
CA ASN A 371 -14.30 9.43 -1.36
C ASN A 371 -14.51 10.20 -2.68
N LEU A 372 -15.74 10.26 -3.19
CA LEU A 372 -16.13 10.92 -4.45
C LEU A 372 -15.38 10.40 -5.69
N LEU A 373 -14.83 9.19 -5.61
CA LEU A 373 -14.18 8.50 -6.71
C LEU A 373 -15.19 7.69 -7.52
N THR A 374 -15.00 7.64 -8.84
CA THR A 374 -15.74 6.70 -9.70
C THR A 374 -14.81 5.60 -10.18
N VAL A 375 -15.01 4.39 -9.66
CA VAL A 375 -14.24 3.20 -10.06
C VAL A 375 -14.97 2.43 -11.16
N LYS A 376 -14.22 1.98 -12.19
CA LYS A 376 -14.75 1.18 -13.30
C LYS A 376 -13.94 -0.10 -13.48
N PRO A 377 -14.59 -1.24 -13.76
CA PRO A 377 -13.87 -2.47 -14.07
C PRO A 377 -13.12 -2.30 -15.39
N VAL A 378 -11.92 -2.89 -15.47
CA VAL A 378 -11.15 -2.92 -16.71
C VAL A 378 -11.74 -3.99 -17.63
N GLY A 379 -12.06 -3.63 -18.87
CA GLY A 379 -12.53 -4.59 -19.88
C GLY A 379 -11.40 -5.03 -20.80
N MET A 380 -11.32 -6.32 -21.12
CA MET A 380 -10.39 -6.92 -22.10
C MET A 380 -8.89 -6.73 -21.81
N GLN A 381 -8.52 -6.11 -20.69
CA GLN A 381 -7.14 -5.82 -20.30
C GLN A 381 -6.87 -6.22 -18.84
N GLN A 382 -7.55 -7.27 -18.34
CA GLN A 382 -7.42 -7.74 -16.96
C GLN A 382 -5.97 -8.09 -16.59
N GLU A 383 -5.24 -8.75 -17.48
CA GLU A 383 -3.81 -9.06 -17.29
C GLU A 383 -2.96 -7.80 -17.16
N ASN A 384 -3.09 -6.84 -18.08
CA ASN A 384 -2.34 -5.57 -18.01
C ASN A 384 -2.68 -4.79 -16.73
N ALA A 385 -3.95 -4.80 -16.31
CA ALA A 385 -4.39 -4.11 -15.11
C ALA A 385 -3.85 -4.79 -13.85
N PHE A 386 -3.91 -6.12 -13.77
CA PHE A 386 -3.31 -6.86 -12.65
C PHE A 386 -1.78 -6.66 -12.61
N ASN A 387 -1.10 -6.75 -13.75
CA ASN A 387 0.34 -6.50 -13.83
C ASN A 387 0.70 -5.07 -13.40
N THR A 388 -0.18 -4.10 -13.63
CA THR A 388 -0.02 -2.73 -13.16
C THR A 388 -0.22 -2.60 -11.66
N SER A 389 -1.12 -3.38 -11.05
CA SER A 389 -1.34 -3.31 -9.61
C SER A 389 -0.23 -3.99 -8.80
N LEU A 390 0.58 -4.86 -9.40
CA LEU A 390 1.71 -5.49 -8.73
C LEU A 390 2.79 -4.45 -8.31
N PRO A 391 3.38 -4.59 -7.11
CA PRO A 391 4.42 -3.70 -6.56
C PRO A 391 5.78 -3.90 -7.25
N LEU A 392 5.80 -3.62 -8.56
CA LEU A 392 6.91 -3.85 -9.47
C LEU A 392 7.35 -2.55 -10.16
N GLY A 393 6.58 -1.47 -10.08
CA GLY A 393 6.89 -0.22 -10.77
C GLY A 393 6.77 -0.34 -12.30
N ASN A 394 5.86 -1.20 -12.79
CA ASN A 394 5.70 -1.53 -14.20
C ASN A 394 4.27 -1.26 -14.69
N PRO A 395 3.89 0.02 -14.92
CA PRO A 395 2.53 0.34 -15.32
C PRO A 395 2.26 -0.06 -16.77
N GLN A 396 1.50 -1.14 -16.97
CA GLN A 396 1.10 -1.65 -18.29
C GLN A 396 -0.24 -1.06 -18.77
N LEU A 397 -1.09 -0.65 -17.83
CA LEU A 397 -2.37 0.00 -18.10
C LEU A 397 -2.15 1.50 -18.31
N CYS A 398 -2.35 2.01 -19.52
CA CYS A 398 -2.14 3.43 -19.85
C CYS A 398 -3.38 4.30 -19.57
N ILE A 399 -3.99 4.18 -18.39
CA ILE A 399 -5.11 5.04 -17.97
C ILE A 399 -4.59 6.04 -16.94
N GLU A 400 -4.02 7.14 -17.44
CA GLU A 400 -3.38 8.18 -16.63
C GLU A 400 -4.29 9.41 -16.49
N ARG A 401 -4.26 10.07 -15.33
CA ARG A 401 -4.90 11.36 -15.06
C ARG A 401 -3.85 12.37 -14.65
N LEU A 402 -3.98 13.58 -15.17
CA LEU A 402 -3.14 14.70 -14.76
C LEU A 402 -3.65 15.22 -13.41
N MET A 403 -2.78 15.27 -12.41
CA MET A 403 -3.08 15.74 -11.07
C MET A 403 -2.06 16.80 -10.65
N SER A 404 -2.47 17.76 -9.85
CA SER A 404 -1.56 18.77 -9.29
C SER A 404 -0.92 18.26 -8.00
N SER A 405 0.08 18.98 -7.49
CA SER A 405 0.75 18.64 -6.23
C SER A 405 -0.23 18.62 -5.06
N ASN A 406 -1.20 19.53 -5.07
CA ASN A 406 -2.26 19.59 -4.06
C ASN A 406 -3.21 18.39 -4.13
N SER A 407 -3.53 17.90 -5.34
CA SER A 407 -4.42 16.74 -5.48
C SER A 407 -3.78 15.42 -5.03
N ILE A 408 -2.45 15.26 -5.20
CA ILE A 408 -1.75 14.04 -4.80
C ILE A 408 -1.49 13.98 -3.29
N CYS A 409 -1.50 15.11 -2.57
CA CYS A 409 -1.45 15.17 -1.10
C CYS A 409 -2.50 14.24 -0.45
N SER A 410 -3.65 14.09 -1.10
CA SER A 410 -4.74 13.28 -0.59
C SER A 410 -4.57 11.77 -0.82
N LEU A 411 -3.58 11.36 -1.60
CA LEU A 411 -3.23 9.97 -1.90
C LEU A 411 -2.06 9.50 -1.03
N ILE A 412 -2.05 9.92 0.23
CA ILE A 412 -1.05 9.56 1.22
C ILE A 412 -1.31 8.13 1.77
N PRO A 413 -0.26 7.30 1.95
CA PRO A 413 -0.42 5.92 2.41
C PRO A 413 -0.50 5.76 3.94
N PHE A 414 -0.43 6.85 4.71
CA PHE A 414 -0.39 6.80 6.17
C PHE A 414 -1.79 6.85 6.78
N ASP A 415 -2.04 6.00 7.77
CA ASP A 415 -3.33 5.89 8.45
C ASP A 415 -3.15 6.03 9.96
N VAL A 416 -3.08 4.90 10.66
CA VAL A 416 -2.78 4.79 12.08
C VAL A 416 -1.56 3.90 12.20
N LYS A 417 -0.74 4.14 13.22
CA LYS A 417 0.34 3.24 13.60
C LYS A 417 -0.24 2.02 14.29
N GLU A 418 0.02 0.84 13.72
CA GLU A 418 -0.24 -0.44 14.34
C GLU A 418 1.01 -0.93 15.08
N LEU A 419 0.78 -1.50 16.26
CA LEU A 419 1.83 -2.13 17.04
C LEU A 419 1.51 -3.61 17.09
N ARG A 420 2.17 -4.37 16.22
CA ARG A 420 1.97 -5.81 16.10
C ARG A 420 3.31 -6.52 15.96
N GLN A 421 3.93 -6.80 17.10
CA GLN A 421 5.17 -7.57 17.16
C GLN A 421 4.85 -9.07 17.29
N ASP A 422 5.56 -9.91 16.53
CA ASP A 422 5.37 -11.37 16.57
C ASP A 422 5.64 -11.97 17.96
N SER A 423 6.63 -11.43 18.68
CA SER A 423 6.94 -11.78 20.07
C SER A 423 6.11 -11.01 21.11
N GLY A 424 5.17 -10.18 20.65
CA GLY A 424 4.39 -9.27 21.48
C GLY A 424 3.27 -9.95 22.27
N MET A 425 3.06 -9.46 23.48
CA MET A 425 1.89 -9.80 24.30
C MET A 425 0.71 -8.87 23.95
N TYR A 426 -0.50 -9.25 24.32
CA TYR A 426 -1.69 -8.44 24.06
C TYR A 426 -1.77 -7.22 25.00
N TYR A 427 -1.86 -6.02 24.41
CA TYR A 427 -1.98 -4.73 25.13
C TYR A 427 -3.35 -4.06 24.98
N GLY A 428 -4.29 -4.68 24.26
CA GLY A 428 -5.62 -4.11 24.01
C GLY A 428 -5.89 -3.93 22.53
N LEU A 429 -6.87 -3.06 22.23
CA LEU A 429 -7.24 -2.70 20.87
C LEU A 429 -6.83 -1.26 20.60
N ASN A 430 -6.35 -1.00 19.40
CA ASN A 430 -6.11 0.34 18.90
C ASN A 430 -7.43 1.11 18.88
N ALA A 431 -7.45 2.29 19.49
CA ALA A 431 -8.69 3.06 19.64
C ALA A 431 -9.29 3.48 18.29
N ALA A 432 -8.45 3.75 17.29
CA ALA A 432 -8.86 4.21 15.98
C ALA A 432 -9.16 3.07 15.01
N SER A 433 -8.23 2.11 14.84
CA SER A 433 -8.41 1.01 13.88
C SER A 433 -9.22 -0.17 14.42
N LYS A 434 -9.29 -0.30 15.75
CA LYS A 434 -9.81 -1.47 16.48
C LYS A 434 -9.00 -2.75 16.30
N ASN A 435 -7.81 -2.65 15.70
CA ASN A 435 -6.90 -3.76 15.54
C ASN A 435 -6.23 -4.10 16.88
N MET A 436 -5.87 -5.37 17.05
CA MET A 436 -5.17 -5.86 18.23
C MET A 436 -3.76 -5.27 18.35
N ILE A 437 -3.46 -4.68 19.50
CA ILE A 437 -2.12 -4.21 19.87
C ILE A 437 -1.35 -5.37 20.48
N ARG A 438 -0.25 -5.76 19.83
CA ARG A 438 0.73 -6.74 20.33
C ARG A 438 2.10 -6.11 20.42
N TYR A 439 2.67 -6.13 21.62
CA TYR A 439 3.92 -5.45 21.89
C TYR A 439 4.77 -6.21 22.91
N ASN A 440 6.08 -6.21 22.72
CA ASN A 440 7.07 -6.80 23.60
C ASN A 440 8.04 -5.70 24.04
N ARG A 441 7.84 -5.19 25.25
CA ARG A 441 8.71 -4.16 25.86
C ARG A 441 10.19 -4.57 25.93
N MET A 442 10.49 -5.87 25.99
CA MET A 442 11.86 -6.37 26.06
C MET A 442 12.61 -6.23 24.72
N SER A 443 11.91 -5.91 23.63
CA SER A 443 12.53 -5.68 22.32
C SER A 443 13.14 -4.29 22.17
N ASP A 444 12.80 -3.35 23.07
CA ASP A 444 13.30 -1.98 23.02
C ASP A 444 14.59 -1.81 23.82
N VAL A 445 15.33 -0.74 23.49
CA VAL A 445 16.54 -0.34 24.22
C VAL A 445 16.26 -0.07 25.71
N ASN A 446 15.03 0.37 26.03
CA ASN A 446 14.56 0.58 27.38
C ASN A 446 13.23 -0.13 27.58
N CYS A 447 13.24 -1.15 28.46
CA CYS A 447 12.09 -2.00 28.71
C CYS A 447 11.11 -1.41 29.74
N ASN A 448 11.36 -0.22 30.27
CA ASN A 448 10.54 0.39 31.33
C ASN A 448 9.16 0.81 30.80
N GLY A 449 8.13 0.67 31.65
CA GLY A 449 6.77 1.10 31.36
C GLY A 449 6.26 2.05 32.43
N CYS A 450 5.41 3.01 32.04
CA CYS A 450 4.77 3.95 32.96
C CYS A 450 3.28 4.00 32.69
N ILE A 451 2.45 3.78 33.72
CA ILE A 451 0.99 3.83 33.64
C ILE A 451 0.52 5.06 34.39
N LEU A 452 0.09 6.08 33.66
CA LEU A 452 -0.39 7.35 34.21
C LEU A 452 -1.90 7.49 33.94
N GLY A 453 -2.62 8.04 34.91
CA GLY A 453 -4.06 8.27 34.78
C GLY A 453 -4.68 8.83 36.05
N MET A 454 -5.81 9.53 35.90
CA MET A 454 -6.59 10.01 37.03
C MET A 454 -7.16 8.84 37.87
N PRO A 455 -7.53 9.04 39.15
CA PRO A 455 -8.30 8.05 39.89
C PRO A 455 -9.52 7.58 39.09
N GLY A 456 -9.77 6.27 39.03
CA GLY A 456 -10.86 5.68 38.23
C GLY A 456 -10.57 5.47 36.74
N ALA A 457 -9.42 5.93 36.21
CA ALA A 457 -9.07 5.76 34.78
C ALA A 457 -8.63 4.34 34.37
N GLY A 458 -8.65 3.38 35.31
CA GLY A 458 -8.26 1.99 35.03
C GLY A 458 -6.75 1.69 35.15
N LYS A 459 -5.97 2.51 35.86
CA LYS A 459 -4.52 2.28 36.09
C LYS A 459 -4.22 0.90 36.66
N SER A 460 -4.90 0.54 37.74
CA SER A 460 -4.69 -0.72 38.46
C SER A 460 -5.11 -1.92 37.63
N PHE A 461 -6.19 -1.78 36.84
CA PHE A 461 -6.60 -2.79 35.88
C PHE A 461 -5.53 -3.02 34.80
N ALA A 462 -4.97 -1.95 34.22
CA ALA A 462 -3.89 -2.05 33.25
C ALA A 462 -2.63 -2.70 33.83
N ALA A 463 -2.26 -2.33 35.07
CA ALA A 463 -1.13 -2.94 35.78
C ALA A 463 -1.35 -4.43 36.06
N LYS A 464 -2.53 -4.82 36.55
CA LYS A 464 -2.90 -6.23 36.78
C LYS A 464 -2.84 -7.06 35.52
N ARG A 465 -3.38 -6.54 34.41
CA ARG A 465 -3.29 -7.20 33.10
C ARG A 465 -1.85 -7.41 32.64
N GLU A 466 -0.98 -6.43 32.84
CA GLU A 466 0.46 -6.57 32.54
C GLU A 466 1.10 -7.67 33.38
N MET A 467 0.81 -7.72 34.68
CA MET A 467 1.34 -8.76 35.58
C MET A 467 0.86 -10.15 35.17
N ILE A 468 -0.43 -10.32 34.88
CA ILE A 468 -1.00 -11.58 34.39
C ILE A 468 -0.34 -12.00 33.07
N ASN A 469 -0.15 -11.06 32.13
CA ASN A 469 0.54 -11.33 30.87
C ASN A 469 1.94 -11.91 31.10
N VAL A 470 2.72 -11.30 31.99
CA VAL A 470 4.08 -11.74 32.32
C VAL A 470 4.05 -13.13 32.97
N LEU A 471 3.20 -13.34 33.98
CA LEU A 471 3.09 -14.61 34.71
C LEU A 471 2.63 -15.78 33.82
N LEU A 472 1.73 -15.53 32.87
CA LEU A 472 1.20 -16.58 31.99
C LEU A 472 2.11 -16.90 30.80
N ASN A 473 2.85 -15.91 30.27
CA ASN A 473 3.67 -16.07 29.05
C ASN A 473 5.15 -16.33 29.28
N THR A 474 5.68 -15.96 30.44
CA THR A 474 7.13 -15.92 30.67
C THR A 474 7.50 -16.61 31.98
N ASP A 475 8.79 -16.87 32.14
CA ASP A 475 9.36 -17.39 33.38
C ASP A 475 9.88 -16.24 34.28
N ASN A 476 9.41 -15.01 34.03
CA ASN A 476 9.82 -13.83 34.77
C ASN A 476 9.07 -13.72 36.10
N GLU A 477 9.73 -13.15 37.10
CA GLU A 477 9.15 -12.87 38.41
C GLU A 477 8.52 -11.48 38.45
N VAL A 478 7.41 -11.36 39.20
CA VAL A 478 6.68 -10.10 39.39
C VAL A 478 6.75 -9.68 40.85
N TYR A 479 7.32 -8.51 41.12
CA TYR A 479 7.38 -7.90 42.45
C TYR A 479 6.49 -6.66 42.50
N VAL A 480 5.61 -6.58 43.50
CA VAL A 480 4.63 -5.49 43.63
C VAL A 480 4.80 -4.79 44.98
N ILE A 481 4.97 -3.46 44.94
CA ILE A 481 4.91 -2.59 46.11
C ILE A 481 3.55 -1.89 46.07
N ASP A 482 2.62 -2.38 46.86
CA ASP A 482 1.21 -1.96 46.83
C ASP A 482 0.80 -1.28 48.15
N PRO A 483 0.94 0.06 48.25
CA PRO A 483 0.51 0.81 49.43
C PRO A 483 -1.02 0.86 49.58
N GLU A 484 -1.78 0.68 48.49
CA GLU A 484 -3.25 0.82 48.45
C GLU A 484 -3.97 -0.53 48.66
N ARG A 485 -3.24 -1.65 48.68
CA ARG A 485 -3.73 -3.02 48.86
C ARG A 485 -4.72 -3.50 47.78
N GLU A 486 -4.61 -2.97 46.56
CA GLU A 486 -5.48 -3.34 45.44
C GLU A 486 -5.13 -4.68 44.77
N VAL A 487 -3.92 -5.22 44.98
CA VAL A 487 -3.39 -6.40 44.26
C VAL A 487 -3.48 -7.70 45.09
N ARG A 488 -3.53 -7.59 46.42
CA ARG A 488 -3.37 -8.72 47.36
C ARG A 488 -4.38 -9.87 47.26
N GLN A 489 -5.53 -9.69 46.62
CA GLN A 489 -6.59 -10.72 46.57
C GLN A 489 -6.58 -11.57 45.29
N GLU A 490 -5.84 -11.18 44.25
CA GLU A 490 -5.97 -11.76 42.90
C GLU A 490 -4.67 -12.40 42.36
N VAL A 491 -3.52 -12.15 42.99
CA VAL A 491 -2.18 -12.57 42.52
C VAL A 491 -1.45 -13.45 43.56
N ALA A 492 -2.14 -13.84 44.64
CA ALA A 492 -1.58 -14.61 45.75
C ALA A 492 -1.75 -16.13 45.57
#